data_AF-A0A840F6S2-F1
#
_entry.id   AF-A0A840F6S2-F1
#
_cell.length_a   1.000
_cell.length_b   1.000
_cell.length_c   1.000
_cell.angle_alpha   90.00
_cell.angle_beta   90.00
_cell.angle_gamma   90.00
#
_symmetry.space_group_name_H-M   'P 1'
#
loop_
_entity.id
_entity.type
_entity.pdbx_description
1 polymer ?
#
loop_
_entity_poly.entity_id
_entity_poly.type
_entity_poly.pdbx_seq_one_letter_code
_entity_poly.pdbx_strand_id
1 'polypeptide(L)' 'MASPITTSREADELATAAATAGHVMAGMPPTGADLAAARRVARGQSTAEQEADRMYAEIVARRTR' A
#
# COMPACT_ATOMS: atom_id res chain seq x y z
N MET A 1 12.62 12.87 -28.35
CA MET A 1 12.21 11.55 -27.87
C MET A 1 11.39 11.76 -26.61
N ALA A 2 10.06 11.81 -26.72
CA ALA A 2 9.21 11.94 -25.54
C ALA A 2 9.33 10.63 -24.76
N SER A 3 9.90 10.67 -23.56
CA SER A 3 9.79 9.54 -22.63
C SER A 3 8.31 9.21 -22.48
N PRO A 4 7.91 7.93 -22.58
CA PRO A 4 6.52 7.57 -22.40
C PRO A 4 6.14 8.08 -21.01
N ILE A 5 5.16 8.98 -20.95
CA ILE A 5 4.56 9.38 -19.69
C ILE A 5 3.85 8.11 -19.22
N THR A 6 4.56 7.30 -18.41
CA THR A 6 3.94 6.28 -17.58
C THR A 6 2.81 7.00 -16.88
N THR A 7 1.58 6.63 -17.19
CA THR A 7 0.42 7.31 -16.61
C THR A 7 0.50 7.21 -15.09
N SER A 8 0.01 8.20 -14.34
CA SER A 8 0.18 8.22 -12.87
C SER A 8 -0.22 6.89 -12.21
N ARG A 9 -1.27 6.25 -12.73
CA ARG A 9 -1.75 4.94 -12.29
C ARG A 9 -0.73 3.81 -12.49
N GLU A 10 -0.05 3.76 -13.63
CA GLU A 10 0.98 2.74 -13.89
C GLU A 10 2.21 2.97 -13.00
N ALA A 11 2.55 4.23 -12.72
CA ALA A 11 3.62 4.57 -11.79
C ALA A 11 3.28 4.15 -10.34
N ASP A 12 2.03 4.36 -9.91
CA ASP A 12 1.53 3.94 -8.59
C ASP A 12 1.52 2.41 -8.43
N GLU A 13 1.08 1.71 -9.47
CA GLU A 13 1.07 0.24 -9.49
C GLU A 13 2.50 -0.32 -9.48
N LEU A 14 3.44 0.31 -10.20
CA LEU A 14 4.85 -0.06 -10.18
C LEU A 14 5.49 0.18 -8.80
N ALA A 15 5.22 1.31 -8.16
CA ALA A 15 5.69 1.61 -6.81
C ALA A 15 5.16 0.59 -5.79
N THR A 16 3.87 0.23 -5.89
CA THR A 16 3.26 -0.79 -5.04
C THR A 16 3.88 -2.17 -5.27
N ALA A 17 4.15 -2.53 -6.53
CA ALA A 17 4.80 -3.79 -6.89
C ALA A 17 6.24 -3.89 -6.35
N ALA A 18 7.02 -2.81 -6.45
CA ALA A 18 8.38 -2.75 -5.92
C ALA A 18 8.41 -2.91 -4.39
N ALA A 19 7.52 -2.20 -3.68
CA ALA A 19 7.38 -2.34 -2.23
C ALA A 19 6.95 -3.77 -1.83
N THR A 20 6.04 -4.38 -2.61
CA THR A 20 5.60 -5.77 -2.40
C THR A 20 6.74 -6.75 -2.58
N ALA A 21 7.57 -6.59 -3.61
CA ALA A 21 8.72 -7.45 -3.86
C ALA A 21 9.70 -7.44 -2.66
N GLY A 22 9.99 -6.27 -2.09
CA GLY A 22 10.83 -6.16 -0.90
C GLY A 22 10.28 -6.94 0.31
N HIS A 23 8.96 -6.86 0.54
CA HIS A 23 8.28 -7.60 1.60
C HIS A 23 8.33 -9.12 1.39
N VAL A 24 8.11 -9.57 0.15
CA VAL A 24 8.23 -10.99 -0.22
C VAL A 24 9.66 -11.50 -0.02
N MET A 25 10.67 -10.73 -0.45
CA MET A 25 12.08 -11.07 -0.26
C MET A 25 12.47 -11.13 1.22
N ALA A 26 11.85 -10.32 2.07
CA ALA A 26 12.03 -10.37 3.52
C ALA A 26 11.27 -11.52 4.21
N GLY A 27 10.58 -12.39 3.46
CA GLY A 27 9.76 -13.48 4.02
C GLY A 27 8.47 -13.00 4.70
N MET A 28 8.05 -11.76 4.45
CA MET A 28 6.87 -11.14 5.04
C MET A 28 5.91 -10.66 3.95
N PRO A 29 5.28 -11.58 3.18
CA PRO A 29 4.39 -11.18 2.10
C PRO A 29 3.24 -10.30 2.62
N PRO A 30 2.96 -9.16 1.99
CA PRO A 30 1.89 -8.27 2.43
C PRO A 30 0.53 -8.93 2.19
N THR A 31 -0.42 -8.66 3.08
CA THR A 31 -1.79 -9.14 2.95
C THR A 31 -2.56 -8.36 1.89
N GLY A 32 -3.72 -8.88 1.47
CA GLY A 32 -4.61 -8.14 0.57
C GLY A 32 -5.08 -6.80 1.15
N ALA A 33 -5.18 -6.68 2.48
CA ALA A 33 -5.54 -5.44 3.15
C ALA A 33 -4.42 -4.38 3.04
N ASP A 34 -3.16 -4.81 3.18
CA ASP A 34 -1.99 -3.93 3.05
C ASP A 34 -1.89 -3.38 1.62
N LEU A 35 -2.11 -4.24 0.61
CA LEU A 35 -2.13 -3.83 -0.79
C LEU A 35 -3.27 -2.86 -1.11
N ALA A 36 -4.44 -3.05 -0.49
CA ALA A 36 -5.57 -2.14 -0.66
C ALA A 36 -5.29 -0.77 -0.03
N ALA A 37 -4.63 -0.73 1.13
CA ALA A 37 -4.20 0.51 1.78
C ALA A 37 -3.15 1.25 0.95
N ALA A 38 -2.11 0.55 0.48
CA ALA A 38 -1.07 1.13 -0.38
C ALA A 38 -1.67 1.77 -1.65
N ARG A 39 -2.65 1.12 -2.28
CA ARG A 39 -3.35 1.66 -3.46
C ARG A 39 -4.16 2.92 -3.15
N ARG A 40 -4.79 3.02 -1.97
CA ARG A 40 -5.51 4.24 -1.57
C ARG A 40 -4.55 5.41 -1.38
N VAL A 41 -3.40 5.17 -0.74
CA VAL A 41 -2.35 6.18 -0.55
C VAL A 41 -1.78 6.64 -1.88
N ALA A 42 -1.40 5.71 -2.77
CA ALA A 42 -0.84 6.06 -4.07
C ALA A 42 -1.80 6.90 -4.92
N ARG A 43 -3.11 6.63 -4.83
CA ARG A 43 -4.16 7.39 -5.51
C ARG A 43 -4.55 8.70 -4.80
N GLY A 44 -3.91 9.06 -3.69
CA GLY A 44 -4.24 10.24 -2.89
C GLY A 44 -5.61 10.19 -2.20
N GLN A 45 -6.19 8.99 -2.03
CA GLN A 45 -7.47 8.79 -1.34
C GLN A 45 -7.34 8.79 0.19
N SER A 46 -6.11 8.60 0.68
CA SER A 46 -5.74 8.67 2.09
C SER A 46 -4.25 8.98 2.22
N THR A 47 -3.80 9.35 3.42
CA THR A 47 -2.37 9.42 3.74
C THR A 47 -1.89 8.12 4.37
N ALA A 48 -0.56 7.91 4.39
CA ALA A 48 0.02 6.76 5.06
C ALA A 48 -0.33 6.72 6.56
N GLU A 49 -0.35 7.87 7.21
CA GLU A 49 -0.72 8.02 8.63
C GLU A 49 -2.17 7.60 8.87
N GLN A 50 -3.10 8.02 8.00
CA GLN A 50 -4.51 7.66 8.12
C GLN A 50 -4.74 6.15 7.97
N GLU A 51 -4.02 5.49 7.07
CA GLU A 51 -4.10 4.03 6.94
C GLU A 51 -3.42 3.31 8.10
N ALA A 52 -2.31 3.83 8.63
CA ALA A 52 -1.66 3.29 9.82
C ALA A 52 -2.58 3.35 11.05
N ASP A 53 -3.25 4.49 11.26
CA ASP A 53 -4.23 4.67 12.34
C ASP A 53 -5.41 3.71 12.19
N ARG A 54 -5.92 3.52 10.96
CA ARG A 54 -6.99 2.55 10.68
C ARG A 54 -6.54 1.12 11.01
N MET A 55 -5.37 0.70 10.55
CA MET A 55 -4.82 -0.63 10.83
C MET A 55 -4.63 -0.84 12.33
N TYR A 56 -4.11 0.16 13.05
CA TYR A 56 -3.96 0.10 14.49
C TYR A 56 -5.30 -0.07 15.20
N ALA A 57 -6.31 0.73 14.82
CA ALA A 57 -7.66 0.63 15.37
C ALA A 57 -8.27 -0.77 15.14
N GLU A 58 -8.08 -1.37 13.96
CA GLU A 58 -8.54 -2.74 13.67
C GLU A 58 -7.85 -3.79 14.54
N ILE A 59 -6.53 -3.66 14.74
CA ILE A 59 -5.77 -4.56 15.63
C ILE A 59 -6.28 -4.47 17.06
N VAL A 60 -6.50 -3.25 17.56
CA VAL A 60 -7.05 -3.03 18.90
C VAL A 60 -8.44 -3.65 19.03
N ALA A 61 -9.33 -3.41 18.07
CA ALA A 61 -10.69 -3.94 18.08
C ALA A 61 -10.75 -5.48 18.04
N ARG A 62 -9.78 -6.14 17.40
CA ARG A 62 -9.67 -7.61 17.41
C ARG A 62 -9.21 -8.18 18.75
N ARG A 63 -8.41 -7.42 19.52
CA ARG A 63 -7.88 -7.85 20.82
C ARG A 63 -8.88 -7.67 21.96
N THR A 64 -9.86 -6.79 21.80
CA THR A 64 -10.87 -6.47 22.82
C THR A 64 -12.17 -7.25 22.66
N ARG A 65 -12.25 -8.16 21.68
CA ARG A 65 -13.32 -9.16 21.54
C ARG A 65 -12.92 -10.48 22.18
#